data_AF-A0A960WEB8-F1
#
_entry.id   AF-A0A960WEB8-F1
#
_cell.length_a   1.000
_cell.length_b   1.000
_cell.length_c   1.000
_cell.angle_alpha   90.00
_cell.angle_beta   90.00
_cell.angle_gamma   90.00
#
_symmetry.space_group_name_H-M   'P 1'
#
loop_
_entity.id
_entity.type
_entity.pdbx_description
1 polymer ?
#
loop_
_entity_poly.entity_id
_entity_poly.type
_entity_poly.pdbx_seq_one_letter_code
_entity_poly.pdbx_strand_id
1 'polypeptide(L)'
;MNNIRTYTNILWVIILALQIGCSYENNPWQGASYTGPKKTDTKDDFTLVVPGTLSYNLQTFLENSATNNGSFTDTVLMTLEDDIFTKSNQTLIEGLDYEVSGSPIPAGLSLEIVTTSETQAVIALVGQATSHQASDSVNGVRILFTKDLFDKGVAPSEGNGEIFSIGFEATLTIVYSGTTNFIEKPANNGQVQGALHLALLADTFANQGVLVENTDYVISAGTVPSGLHITLVTASINTAALAITGQASPNNAADSVNGLEITFLPAAFTGNAIPTDGSQSKQLDITLINNPSLSYSGDLFEENAANVGGIDDFVEVSITLDPFAPATGTILSQGTHYQVVSNSMGDSIPNGLNLKIVVTAMDKLKIYFDDQAYLNQLANNVSGLGITFLPALFSGAVPNDGTAQLTYDITFTDNPIFLYEAGIHDGSIGGREDADIFCENNTPPSIARNKIKAFISIAIEDAIADMPALHGVPLTSPILGGFSGQVVANTWPDMLSTGVLSKLSNLGVVQSATSPWQWYSGSNVDGTVDLNNTCDGFTSNQITDTGSVGRIDLNTNPNDWIADASLSCNTQARYLCITFD
;
A
#
# COMPACT_ATOMS: atom_id res chain seq x y z
N MET A 1 12.28 -55.54 32.14
CA MET A 1 11.95 -56.97 32.31
C MET A 1 13.14 -57.81 31.87
N ASN A 2 13.67 -58.61 32.80
CA ASN A 2 14.55 -59.77 32.66
C ASN A 2 15.79 -59.68 31.75
N ASN A 3 16.96 -59.46 32.35
CA ASN A 3 18.07 -60.40 32.24
C ASN A 3 19.11 -60.15 33.34
N ILE A 4 18.96 -60.89 34.44
CA ILE A 4 19.99 -61.10 35.46
C ILE A 4 21.03 -62.05 34.86
N ARG A 5 22.24 -61.55 34.59
CA ARG A 5 23.44 -62.37 34.46
C ARG A 5 24.34 -62.11 35.64
N THR A 6 24.34 -63.09 36.54
CA THR A 6 25.26 -63.29 37.64
C THR A 6 26.72 -63.28 37.18
N TYR A 7 27.50 -62.33 37.67
CA TYR A 7 28.95 -62.41 37.76
C TYR A 7 29.33 -62.57 39.24
N THR A 8 29.41 -63.80 39.70
CA THR A 8 30.10 -64.16 40.94
C THR A 8 31.26 -65.05 40.56
N ASN A 9 32.47 -64.50 40.52
CA ASN A 9 33.69 -65.27 40.68
C ASN A 9 34.88 -64.37 40.96
N ILE A 10 35.72 -64.88 41.85
CA ILE A 10 37.05 -64.39 42.27
C ILE A 10 36.99 -63.45 43.47
N LEU A 11 37.19 -64.04 44.65
CA LEU A 11 38.26 -63.71 45.61
C LEU A 11 37.85 -64.00 47.07
N TRP A 12 37.56 -65.26 47.41
CA TRP A 12 37.67 -65.75 48.79
C TRP A 12 38.25 -67.17 48.78
N VAL A 13 39.56 -67.26 48.56
CA VAL A 13 40.37 -68.40 49.01
C VAL A 13 41.68 -67.82 49.54
N ILE A 14 41.70 -67.48 50.82
CA ILE A 14 42.83 -67.59 51.74
C ILE A 14 42.19 -67.46 53.14
N ILE A 15 42.63 -68.31 54.06
CA ILE A 15 42.10 -68.57 55.42
C ILE A 15 41.02 -69.68 55.45
N LEU A 16 41.44 -70.88 55.04
CA LEU A 16 41.02 -72.10 55.74
C LEU A 16 42.23 -73.03 55.86
N ALA A 17 43.21 -72.60 56.66
CA ALA A 17 44.28 -73.45 57.13
C ALA A 17 44.35 -73.32 58.65
N LEU A 18 43.45 -74.00 59.36
CA LEU A 18 43.61 -74.52 60.72
C LEU A 18 42.23 -74.97 61.20
N GLN A 19 41.89 -76.24 60.96
CA GLN A 19 41.38 -77.13 62.00
C GLN A 19 41.23 -78.55 61.42
N ILE A 20 42.17 -79.42 61.82
CA ILE A 20 41.97 -80.86 62.11
C ILE A 20 41.53 -81.76 60.95
N GLY A 21 42.46 -82.62 60.50
CA GLY A 21 42.09 -83.78 59.68
C GLY A 21 43.24 -84.49 58.99
N CYS A 22 44.38 -84.70 59.65
CA CYS A 22 45.37 -85.67 59.14
C CYS A 22 44.79 -87.08 59.26
N SER A 23 44.24 -87.62 58.16
CA SER A 23 44.10 -89.06 57.99
C SER A 23 45.42 -89.61 57.45
N TYR A 24 46.02 -90.48 58.26
CA TYR A 24 47.10 -91.37 57.87
C TYR A 24 46.64 -92.27 56.70
N GLU A 25 47.39 -92.31 55.61
CA GLU A 25 48.16 -93.48 55.17
C GLU A 25 48.78 -93.24 53.78
N ASN A 26 50.04 -93.67 53.65
CA ASN A 26 50.83 -93.87 52.41
C ASN A 26 51.70 -92.70 51.90
N ASN A 27 52.88 -92.52 52.51
CA ASN A 27 54.09 -92.14 51.76
C ASN A 27 55.37 -92.71 52.43
N PRO A 28 56.18 -93.54 51.73
CA PRO A 28 57.34 -94.22 52.31
C PRO A 28 58.62 -93.40 52.11
N TRP A 29 58.96 -92.49 53.02
CA TRP A 29 60.34 -91.99 53.16
C TRP A 29 60.63 -91.67 54.62
N GLN A 30 61.24 -92.64 55.32
CA GLN A 30 61.96 -92.39 56.56
C GLN A 30 63.34 -91.76 56.25
N GLY A 31 63.73 -90.78 57.07
CA GLY A 31 65.14 -90.54 57.37
C GLY A 31 65.68 -89.17 56.99
N ALA A 32 65.54 -88.19 57.89
CA ALA A 32 66.59 -87.21 58.18
C ALA A 32 66.23 -86.39 59.42
N SER A 33 66.99 -86.59 60.50
CA SER A 33 66.98 -85.75 61.69
C SER A 33 67.64 -84.41 61.35
N TYR A 34 66.95 -83.29 61.53
CA TYR A 34 67.59 -81.97 61.56
C TYR A 34 67.35 -81.32 62.93
N THR A 35 68.44 -81.20 63.69
CA THR A 35 68.56 -80.46 64.94
C THR A 35 69.00 -79.03 64.63
N GLY A 36 68.06 -78.08 64.66
CA GLY A 36 68.31 -76.63 64.65
C GLY A 36 67.48 -75.96 65.75
N PRO A 37 67.89 -74.79 66.27
CA PRO A 37 67.28 -74.20 67.47
C PRO A 37 65.83 -73.80 67.20
N LYS A 38 64.96 -74.10 68.16
CA LYS A 38 63.56 -73.67 68.22
C LYS A 38 63.54 -72.14 68.31
N LYS A 39 63.32 -71.44 67.20
CA LYS A 39 62.93 -70.03 67.23
C LYS A 39 61.53 -69.96 67.84
N THR A 40 61.42 -69.37 69.01
CA THR A 40 60.17 -68.84 69.54
C THR A 40 59.76 -67.70 68.62
N ASP A 41 58.91 -67.99 67.65
CA ASP A 41 58.27 -66.93 66.89
C ASP A 41 57.12 -66.37 67.73
N THR A 42 57.22 -65.09 68.02
CA THR A 42 56.19 -64.28 68.64
C THR A 42 54.93 -64.34 67.79
N LYS A 43 53.78 -64.38 68.45
CA LYS A 43 52.46 -64.28 67.83
C LYS A 43 52.40 -63.00 66.99
N ASP A 44 52.65 -63.11 65.68
CA ASP A 44 52.26 -62.10 64.71
C ASP A 44 50.73 -62.04 64.75
N ASP A 45 50.24 -60.98 65.37
CA ASP A 45 48.81 -60.67 65.42
C ASP A 45 48.40 -60.24 64.01
N PHE A 46 47.82 -61.17 63.25
CA PHE A 46 47.30 -60.87 61.92
C PHE A 46 46.00 -60.06 62.10
N THR A 47 46.11 -58.74 62.20
CA THR A 47 44.96 -57.85 62.22
C THR A 47 44.31 -57.87 60.84
N LEU A 48 43.18 -58.56 60.73
CA LEU A 48 42.32 -58.52 59.54
C LEU A 48 41.68 -57.13 59.45
N VAL A 49 42.15 -56.31 58.51
CA VAL A 49 41.53 -55.04 58.17
C VAL A 49 40.37 -55.33 57.22
N VAL A 50 39.14 -55.17 57.69
CA VAL A 50 37.94 -55.25 56.85
C VAL A 50 37.71 -53.88 56.23
N PRO A 51 37.74 -53.73 54.89
CA PRO A 51 37.50 -52.44 54.24
C PRO A 51 36.05 -51.96 54.49
N GLY A 52 35.84 -50.64 54.48
CA GLY A 52 34.49 -50.08 54.51
C GLY A 52 33.70 -50.35 53.22
N THR A 53 32.46 -49.89 53.17
CA THR A 53 31.58 -49.95 51.98
C THR A 53 31.07 -48.56 51.65
N LEU A 54 31.00 -48.24 50.35
CA LEU A 54 30.40 -47.00 49.85
C LEU A 54 29.03 -47.29 49.24
N SER A 55 28.07 -46.43 49.55
CA SER A 55 26.76 -46.42 48.90
C SER A 55 26.41 -45.01 48.41
N TYR A 56 25.59 -44.94 47.36
CA TYR A 56 25.20 -43.69 46.71
C TYR A 56 23.68 -43.67 46.54
N ASN A 57 23.06 -42.52 46.81
CA ASN A 57 21.62 -42.35 46.61
C ASN A 57 21.24 -42.27 45.11
N LEU A 58 22.17 -41.84 44.26
CA LEU A 58 21.99 -41.59 42.83
C LEU A 58 23.26 -41.98 42.07
N GLN A 59 23.10 -42.35 40.80
CA GLN A 59 24.20 -42.67 39.87
C GLN A 59 24.09 -41.89 38.56
N THR A 60 23.23 -40.87 38.52
CA THR A 60 23.00 -40.05 37.33
C THR A 60 22.81 -38.60 37.77
N PHE A 61 23.52 -37.71 37.09
CA PHE A 61 23.25 -36.28 37.11
C PHE A 61 22.40 -35.95 35.90
N LEU A 62 21.27 -35.28 36.11
CA LEU A 62 20.46 -34.73 35.03
C LEU A 62 20.65 -33.22 34.97
N GLU A 63 20.78 -32.72 33.74
CA GLU A 63 20.83 -31.30 33.49
C GLU A 63 19.60 -30.60 34.07
N ASN A 64 19.81 -29.38 34.57
CA ASN A 64 18.72 -28.56 35.06
C ASN A 64 17.78 -28.18 33.91
N SER A 65 16.65 -28.86 33.81
CA SER A 65 15.63 -28.62 32.78
C SER A 65 15.03 -27.21 32.79
N ALA A 66 15.09 -26.49 33.93
CA ALA A 66 14.61 -25.11 34.02
C ALA A 66 15.54 -24.10 33.34
N THR A 67 16.81 -24.46 33.11
CA THR A 67 17.78 -23.57 32.46
C THR A 67 18.33 -24.13 31.16
N ASN A 68 18.38 -25.46 31.01
CA ASN A 68 18.83 -26.20 29.82
C ASN A 68 20.05 -25.54 29.15
N ASN A 69 21.06 -25.24 29.97
CA ASN A 69 22.23 -24.43 29.63
C ASN A 69 23.55 -25.12 30.00
N GLY A 70 23.53 -26.44 30.14
CA GLY A 70 24.65 -27.28 30.55
C GLY A 70 24.96 -27.23 32.04
N SER A 71 24.08 -26.67 32.88
CA SER A 71 24.25 -26.63 34.35
C SER A 71 23.48 -27.74 35.06
N PHE A 72 23.98 -28.15 36.22
CA PHE A 72 23.43 -29.23 37.03
C PHE A 72 23.10 -28.71 38.43
N THR A 73 21.99 -29.19 38.99
CA THR A 73 21.61 -28.91 40.39
C THR A 73 21.54 -30.17 41.25
N ASP A 74 21.61 -31.35 40.61
CA ASP A 74 21.65 -32.63 41.28
C ASP A 74 22.92 -32.80 42.13
N THR A 75 22.76 -33.46 43.27
CA THR A 75 23.87 -33.86 44.13
C THR A 75 23.74 -35.33 44.52
N VAL A 76 24.87 -36.04 44.56
CA VAL A 76 24.92 -37.42 45.03
C VAL A 76 25.41 -37.42 46.48
N LEU A 77 24.61 -38.00 47.36
CA LEU A 77 25.01 -38.30 48.73
C LEU A 77 25.73 -39.66 48.73
N MET A 78 27.02 -39.62 49.05
CA MET A 78 27.86 -40.78 49.31
C MET A 78 27.87 -41.08 50.81
N THR A 79 27.59 -42.33 51.19
CA THR A 79 27.65 -42.81 52.58
C THR A 79 28.68 -43.91 52.71
N LEU A 80 29.60 -43.75 53.67
CA LEU A 80 30.61 -44.71 54.07
C LEU A 80 30.15 -45.47 55.30
N GLU A 81 30.12 -46.79 55.22
CA GLU A 81 29.85 -47.67 56.36
C GLU A 81 31.13 -48.42 56.76
N ASP A 82 31.20 -48.78 58.05
CA ASP A 82 32.29 -49.52 58.67
C ASP A 82 33.69 -48.88 58.53
N ASP A 83 33.80 -47.59 58.25
CA ASP A 83 35.05 -46.82 58.24
C ASP A 83 34.73 -45.31 58.44
N ILE A 84 35.75 -44.46 58.54
CA ILE A 84 35.59 -42.99 58.57
C ILE A 84 36.52 -42.32 57.56
N PHE A 85 36.10 -41.16 57.05
CA PHE A 85 36.93 -40.30 56.23
C PHE A 85 38.01 -39.62 57.06
N THR A 86 39.27 -39.71 56.62
CA THR A 86 40.41 -39.01 57.26
C THR A 86 40.33 -37.49 57.10
N LYS A 87 39.53 -37.03 56.14
CA LYS A 87 39.26 -35.62 55.84
C LYS A 87 37.77 -35.33 56.05
N SER A 88 37.32 -35.09 57.28
CA SER A 88 35.93 -34.68 57.54
C SER A 88 35.73 -33.17 57.30
N ASN A 89 34.56 -32.79 56.79
CA ASN A 89 34.16 -31.40 56.51
C ASN A 89 35.10 -30.66 55.54
N GLN A 90 35.61 -31.36 54.52
CA GLN A 90 36.63 -30.84 53.60
C GLN A 90 36.32 -31.22 52.14
N THR A 91 36.73 -30.35 51.21
CA THR A 91 36.73 -30.65 49.78
C THR A 91 37.87 -31.61 49.44
N LEU A 92 37.54 -32.66 48.70
CA LEU A 92 38.51 -33.64 48.23
C LEU A 92 39.21 -33.15 46.96
N ILE A 93 40.48 -33.51 46.82
CA ILE A 93 41.36 -33.06 45.73
C ILE A 93 41.58 -34.20 44.74
N GLU A 94 41.23 -34.00 43.47
CA GLU A 94 41.52 -34.95 42.39
C GLU A 94 43.04 -35.19 42.26
N GLY A 95 43.43 -36.45 42.03
CA GLY A 95 44.82 -36.91 41.97
C GLY A 95 45.46 -37.15 43.34
N LEU A 96 44.79 -36.77 44.43
CA LEU A 96 45.23 -37.06 45.80
C LEU A 96 44.23 -37.96 46.53
N ASP A 97 42.97 -37.51 46.60
CA ASP A 97 41.90 -38.17 47.35
C ASP A 97 41.07 -39.12 46.48
N TYR A 98 40.99 -38.82 45.19
CA TYR A 98 40.31 -39.63 44.19
C TYR A 98 40.92 -39.41 42.80
N GLU A 99 40.67 -40.34 41.89
CA GLU A 99 40.96 -40.22 40.46
C GLU A 99 39.68 -40.42 39.66
N VAL A 100 39.50 -39.62 38.61
CA VAL A 100 38.43 -39.83 37.63
C VAL A 100 38.96 -40.67 36.48
N SER A 101 38.20 -41.70 36.10
CA SER A 101 38.53 -42.59 34.98
C SER A 101 37.28 -42.96 34.18
N GLY A 102 37.45 -43.72 33.09
CA GLY A 102 36.34 -44.09 32.21
C GLY A 102 36.00 -42.96 31.23
N SER A 103 34.73 -42.58 31.16
CA SER A 103 34.27 -41.48 30.30
C SER A 103 34.69 -40.13 30.88
N PRO A 104 35.13 -39.18 30.04
CA PRO A 104 35.54 -37.86 30.52
C PRO A 104 34.35 -37.08 31.06
N ILE A 105 34.59 -36.25 32.07
CA ILE A 105 33.66 -35.19 32.46
C ILE A 105 33.53 -34.21 31.27
N PRO A 106 32.31 -33.84 30.84
CA PRO A 106 32.12 -32.89 29.75
C PRO A 106 32.87 -31.58 29.98
N ALA A 107 33.45 -31.03 28.92
CA ALA A 107 34.24 -29.80 29.00
C ALA A 107 33.39 -28.65 29.58
N GLY A 108 33.96 -27.87 30.50
CA GLY A 108 33.27 -26.78 31.19
C GLY A 108 32.62 -27.18 32.53
N LEU A 109 32.51 -28.49 32.79
CA LEU A 109 32.15 -29.02 34.10
C LEU A 109 33.39 -29.44 34.89
N SER A 110 33.26 -29.46 36.22
CA SER A 110 34.24 -30.03 37.14
C SER A 110 33.51 -30.78 38.24
N LEU A 111 34.15 -31.82 38.77
CA LEU A 111 33.62 -32.58 39.89
C LEU A 111 34.01 -31.89 41.20
N GLU A 112 33.03 -31.65 42.07
CA GLU A 112 33.27 -31.19 43.43
C GLU A 112 32.78 -32.25 44.40
N ILE A 113 33.67 -32.78 45.25
CA ILE A 113 33.34 -33.74 46.30
C ILE A 113 33.69 -33.13 47.64
N VAL A 114 32.70 -33.01 48.54
CA VAL A 114 32.89 -32.44 49.88
C VAL A 114 32.40 -33.44 50.92
N THR A 115 33.28 -33.85 51.83
CA THR A 115 32.84 -34.63 53.00
C THR A 115 32.02 -33.71 53.91
N THR A 116 30.85 -34.16 54.33
CA THR A 116 29.93 -33.39 55.20
C THR A 116 29.89 -33.93 56.62
N SER A 117 30.45 -35.11 56.85
CA SER A 117 30.72 -35.69 58.17
C SER A 117 31.85 -36.71 58.07
N GLU A 118 32.11 -37.46 59.15
CA GLU A 118 33.07 -38.56 59.14
C GLU A 118 32.63 -39.75 58.26
N THR A 119 31.34 -39.85 57.91
CA THR A 119 30.77 -40.97 57.14
C THR A 119 29.95 -40.56 55.92
N GLN A 120 29.88 -39.26 55.61
CA GLN A 120 29.11 -38.77 54.47
C GLN A 120 29.91 -37.76 53.62
N ALA A 121 29.68 -37.80 52.32
CA ALA A 121 30.14 -36.79 51.39
C ALA A 121 29.08 -36.47 50.33
N VAL A 122 29.17 -35.28 49.75
CA VAL A 122 28.32 -34.83 48.66
C VAL A 122 29.17 -34.67 47.42
N ILE A 123 28.73 -35.24 46.30
CA ILE A 123 29.32 -35.11 44.98
C ILE A 123 28.40 -34.23 44.14
N ALA A 124 28.97 -33.20 43.50
CA ALA A 124 28.27 -32.28 42.62
C ALA A 124 29.07 -32.04 41.33
N LEU A 125 28.37 -31.67 40.26
CA LEU A 125 28.99 -31.09 39.06
C LEU A 125 28.86 -29.57 39.14
N VAL A 126 29.99 -28.88 39.04
CA VAL A 126 30.05 -27.42 39.04
C VAL A 126 30.51 -26.88 37.70
N GLY A 127 30.03 -25.69 37.33
CA GLY A 127 30.28 -25.07 36.03
C GLY A 127 29.11 -25.23 35.06
N GLN A 128 29.38 -24.99 33.77
CA GLN A 128 28.44 -25.16 32.67
C GLN A 128 29.15 -25.90 31.54
N ALA A 129 28.53 -26.96 31.03
CA ALA A 129 29.08 -27.69 29.90
C ALA A 129 29.14 -26.79 28.65
N THR A 130 30.27 -26.82 27.93
CA THR A 130 30.46 -26.06 26.69
C THR A 130 29.53 -26.54 25.57
N SER A 131 29.16 -27.83 25.59
CA SER A 131 28.16 -28.45 24.72
C SER A 131 27.26 -29.33 25.60
N HIS A 132 25.95 -29.21 25.41
CA HIS A 132 24.93 -29.88 26.23
C HIS A 132 23.78 -30.44 25.38
N GLN A 133 24.06 -30.92 24.16
CA GLN A 133 23.03 -31.60 23.38
C GLN A 133 22.71 -32.95 24.05
N ALA A 134 21.49 -33.47 23.89
CA ALA A 134 21.14 -34.80 24.40
C ALA A 134 22.13 -35.89 23.93
N SER A 135 22.72 -35.75 22.74
CA SER A 135 23.77 -36.62 22.21
C SER A 135 25.12 -36.53 22.93
N ASP A 136 25.36 -35.45 23.67
CA ASP A 136 26.58 -35.21 24.45
C ASP A 136 26.51 -35.87 25.84
N SER A 137 25.39 -36.50 26.17
CA SER A 137 25.24 -37.27 27.41
C SER A 137 26.30 -38.37 27.50
N VAL A 138 26.98 -38.44 28.63
CA VAL A 138 28.03 -39.43 28.86
C VAL A 138 27.58 -40.46 29.88
N ASN A 139 27.88 -41.73 29.60
CA ASN A 139 27.79 -42.83 30.56
C ASN A 139 29.20 -43.39 30.76
N GLY A 140 29.60 -43.70 31.99
CA GLY A 140 30.88 -44.34 32.27
C GLY A 140 31.85 -43.49 33.06
N VAL A 141 31.44 -42.37 33.65
CA VAL A 141 32.29 -41.56 34.52
C VAL A 141 32.54 -42.36 35.80
N ARG A 142 33.80 -42.71 36.08
CA ARG A 142 34.16 -43.53 37.23
C ARG A 142 34.97 -42.72 38.22
N ILE A 143 34.56 -42.73 39.49
CA ILE A 143 35.29 -42.08 40.58
C ILE A 143 35.96 -43.16 41.44
N LEU A 144 37.29 -43.16 41.50
CA LEU A 144 38.07 -44.10 42.30
C LEU A 144 38.74 -43.36 43.46
N PHE A 145 38.31 -43.64 44.69
CA PHE A 145 38.89 -43.05 45.89
C PHE A 145 40.20 -43.74 46.27
N THR A 146 41.19 -42.94 46.68
CA THR A 146 42.49 -43.44 47.12
C THR A 146 42.38 -43.99 48.54
N LYS A 147 43.22 -44.97 48.87
CA LYS A 147 43.22 -45.64 50.18
C LYS A 147 43.47 -44.70 51.37
N ASP A 148 44.13 -43.56 51.13
CA ASP A 148 44.55 -42.60 52.17
C ASP A 148 43.37 -41.72 52.64
N LEU A 149 42.26 -41.73 51.90
CA LEU A 149 41.02 -41.06 52.30
C LEU A 149 40.30 -41.77 53.47
N PHE A 150 40.65 -43.03 53.74
CA PHE A 150 39.96 -43.90 54.70
C PHE A 150 40.87 -44.21 55.90
N ASP A 151 40.34 -44.16 57.12
CA ASP A 151 41.14 -44.31 58.35
C ASP A 151 41.81 -45.69 58.46
N LYS A 152 41.14 -46.73 57.96
CA LYS A 152 41.71 -48.08 57.87
C LYS A 152 42.86 -48.20 56.86
N GLY A 153 43.15 -47.16 56.07
CA GLY A 153 44.25 -47.14 55.09
C GLY A 153 44.06 -48.10 53.91
N VAL A 154 42.83 -48.58 53.70
CA VAL A 154 42.41 -49.43 52.58
C VAL A 154 41.16 -48.83 51.97
N ALA A 155 41.09 -48.77 50.63
CA ALA A 155 39.89 -48.27 49.97
C ALA A 155 38.75 -49.30 50.06
N PRO A 156 37.48 -48.86 50.19
CA PRO A 156 36.31 -49.72 50.16
C PRO A 156 36.32 -50.68 48.97
N SER A 157 36.00 -51.96 49.20
CA SER A 157 35.91 -52.97 48.14
C SER A 157 34.60 -52.93 47.37
N GLU A 158 33.57 -52.34 47.98
CA GLU A 158 32.24 -52.16 47.41
C GLU A 158 31.92 -50.67 47.29
N GLY A 159 31.37 -50.27 46.15
CA GLY A 159 31.04 -48.88 45.83
C GLY A 159 32.22 -47.97 45.50
N ASN A 160 33.47 -48.38 45.74
CA ASN A 160 34.63 -47.65 45.21
C ASN A 160 34.79 -47.92 43.70
N GLY A 161 34.91 -46.88 42.90
CA GLY A 161 34.90 -47.01 41.45
C GLY A 161 33.49 -47.19 40.88
N GLU A 162 32.44 -46.70 41.54
CA GLU A 162 31.08 -46.70 40.98
C GLU A 162 31.01 -45.89 39.67
N ILE A 163 30.09 -46.25 38.78
CA ILE A 163 29.90 -45.60 37.49
C ILE A 163 28.74 -44.60 37.57
N PHE A 164 29.01 -43.38 37.16
CA PHE A 164 28.04 -42.29 37.04
C PHE A 164 27.74 -41.99 35.58
N SER A 165 26.51 -41.54 35.33
CA SER A 165 26.06 -40.97 34.06
C SER A 165 25.80 -39.47 34.22
N ILE A 166 26.05 -38.70 33.17
CA ILE A 166 25.73 -37.28 33.07
C ILE A 166 24.82 -37.15 31.85
N GLY A 167 23.55 -36.84 32.09
CA GLY A 167 22.53 -36.68 31.06
C GLY A 167 22.25 -35.21 30.77
N PHE A 168 22.33 -34.84 29.49
CA PHE A 168 21.86 -33.55 28.99
C PHE A 168 20.47 -33.67 28.38
N GLU A 169 19.70 -32.60 28.47
CA GLU A 169 18.36 -32.50 27.89
C GLU A 169 18.43 -32.18 26.39
N ALA A 170 17.32 -32.36 25.68
CA ALA A 170 17.24 -31.92 24.28
C ALA A 170 17.19 -30.38 24.23
N THR A 171 17.91 -29.77 23.29
CA THR A 171 17.85 -28.30 23.13
C THR A 171 16.60 -27.87 22.41
N LEU A 172 16.02 -26.76 22.85
CA LEU A 172 14.90 -26.11 22.18
C LEU A 172 15.29 -25.71 20.75
N THR A 173 14.51 -26.16 19.78
CA THR A 173 14.63 -25.78 18.37
C THR A 173 13.27 -25.34 17.83
N ILE A 174 13.26 -24.26 17.04
CA ILE A 174 12.09 -23.79 16.31
C ILE A 174 12.20 -24.24 14.85
N VAL A 175 11.28 -25.09 14.42
CA VAL A 175 11.20 -25.54 13.03
C VAL A 175 10.20 -24.68 12.28
N TYR A 176 10.65 -24.01 11.22
CA TYR A 176 9.82 -23.16 10.37
C TYR A 176 9.40 -23.90 9.09
N SER A 177 8.15 -23.72 8.66
CA SER A 177 7.63 -24.21 7.38
C SER A 177 6.64 -23.22 6.78
N GLY A 178 6.38 -23.32 5.47
CA GLY A 178 5.54 -22.34 4.75
C GLY A 178 6.38 -21.32 3.98
N THR A 179 5.85 -20.11 3.79
CA THR A 179 6.56 -19.02 3.08
C THR A 179 7.17 -18.02 4.05
N THR A 180 8.32 -17.48 3.69
CA THR A 180 8.92 -16.31 4.36
C THR A 180 8.69 -15.02 3.58
N ASN A 181 8.18 -15.09 2.34
CA ASN A 181 7.80 -13.92 1.56
C ASN A 181 6.27 -13.83 1.50
N PHE A 182 5.72 -12.78 2.11
CA PHE A 182 4.31 -12.43 2.07
C PHE A 182 4.07 -11.46 0.92
N ILE A 183 3.33 -11.91 -0.08
CA ILE A 183 3.14 -11.16 -1.33
C ILE A 183 1.76 -10.51 -1.29
N GLU A 184 1.65 -9.28 -1.78
CA GLU A 184 0.36 -8.61 -1.96
C GLU A 184 -0.60 -9.44 -2.81
N LYS A 185 -1.87 -9.44 -2.41
CA LYS A 185 -2.92 -10.14 -3.13
C LYS A 185 -3.18 -9.46 -4.49
N PRO A 186 -3.77 -10.18 -5.46
CA PRO A 186 -4.16 -9.59 -6.74
C PRO A 186 -5.11 -8.40 -6.66
N ALA A 187 -5.79 -8.20 -5.53
CA ALA A 187 -6.62 -7.02 -5.29
C ALA A 187 -5.83 -5.71 -5.16
N ASN A 188 -4.49 -5.79 -4.97
CA ASN A 188 -3.56 -4.66 -4.96
C ASN A 188 -3.96 -3.51 -4.00
N ASN A 189 -4.49 -3.89 -2.83
CA ASN A 189 -5.04 -2.97 -1.83
C ASN A 189 -4.27 -3.00 -0.50
N GLY A 190 -2.99 -3.38 -0.56
CA GLY A 190 -2.09 -3.53 0.57
C GLY A 190 -2.30 -4.80 1.39
N GLN A 191 -3.31 -5.64 1.10
CA GLN A 191 -3.45 -6.94 1.78
C GLN A 191 -2.44 -7.94 1.25
N VAL A 192 -1.74 -8.63 2.15
CA VAL A 192 -0.78 -9.69 1.77
C VAL A 192 -1.35 -11.08 1.99
N GLN A 193 -0.74 -12.06 1.32
CA GLN A 193 -1.01 -13.48 1.46
C GLN A 193 0.27 -14.26 1.77
N GLY A 194 0.11 -15.34 2.52
CA GLY A 194 1.20 -16.18 2.99
C GLY A 194 0.87 -16.73 4.38
N ALA A 195 1.54 -17.82 4.74
CA ALA A 195 1.50 -18.37 6.08
C ALA A 195 2.87 -18.96 6.40
N LEU A 196 3.33 -18.68 7.62
CA LEU A 196 4.52 -19.29 8.20
C LEU A 196 4.06 -20.09 9.42
N HIS A 197 4.45 -21.35 9.48
CA HIS A 197 4.15 -22.25 10.58
C HIS A 197 5.42 -22.55 11.37
N LEU A 198 5.26 -22.67 12.68
CA LEU A 198 6.32 -22.94 13.63
C LEU A 198 5.98 -24.21 14.40
N ALA A 199 6.98 -25.06 14.63
CA ALA A 199 6.89 -26.20 15.53
C ALA A 199 8.07 -26.16 16.51
N LEU A 200 7.76 -26.28 17.81
CA LEU A 200 8.76 -26.39 18.87
C LEU A 200 9.15 -27.85 19.06
N LEU A 201 10.45 -28.10 19.16
CA LEU A 201 11.02 -29.35 19.64
C LEU A 201 11.64 -29.12 21.02
N ALA A 202 11.48 -30.09 21.92
CA ALA A 202 12.00 -30.08 23.30
C ALA A 202 11.41 -29.04 24.27
N ASP A 203 10.45 -28.21 23.85
CA ASP A 203 9.68 -27.32 24.75
C ASP A 203 8.23 -27.12 24.23
N THR A 204 7.46 -26.30 24.94
CA THR A 204 6.09 -25.88 24.65
C THR A 204 5.96 -24.36 24.77
N PHE A 205 4.94 -23.78 24.14
CA PHE A 205 4.60 -22.37 24.32
C PHE A 205 4.07 -22.13 25.74
N ALA A 206 4.56 -21.09 26.41
CA ALA A 206 4.12 -20.71 27.75
C ALA A 206 2.65 -20.27 27.80
N ASN A 207 2.19 -19.64 26.71
CA ASN A 207 0.84 -19.11 26.55
C ASN A 207 0.14 -19.74 25.35
N GLN A 208 -1.14 -20.08 25.51
CA GLN A 208 -2.00 -20.56 24.42
C GLN A 208 -2.80 -19.40 23.81
N GLY A 209 -2.92 -19.37 22.49
CA GLY A 209 -3.61 -18.31 21.77
C GLY A 209 -2.64 -17.32 21.11
N VAL A 210 -2.93 -16.03 21.19
CA VAL A 210 -2.14 -14.99 20.53
C VAL A 210 -0.90 -14.67 21.37
N LEU A 211 0.28 -14.78 20.78
CA LEU A 211 1.53 -14.33 21.39
C LEU A 211 1.62 -12.80 21.33
N VAL A 212 2.23 -12.18 22.33
CA VAL A 212 2.28 -10.73 22.52
C VAL A 212 3.65 -10.18 22.15
N GLU A 213 3.68 -9.23 21.22
CA GLU A 213 4.89 -8.50 20.85
C GLU A 213 5.48 -7.74 22.07
N ASN A 214 6.81 -7.70 22.17
CA ASN A 214 7.61 -7.19 23.29
C ASN A 214 7.48 -8.01 24.59
N THR A 215 6.73 -9.11 24.59
CA THR A 215 6.67 -10.06 25.71
C THR A 215 7.18 -11.43 25.27
N ASP A 216 6.55 -12.02 24.24
CA ASP A 216 6.88 -13.34 23.71
C ASP A 216 7.85 -13.24 22.53
N TYR A 217 7.79 -12.17 21.74
CA TYR A 217 8.67 -11.95 20.60
C TYR A 217 8.89 -10.47 20.35
N VAL A 218 9.92 -10.13 19.57
CA VAL A 218 10.16 -8.76 19.07
C VAL A 218 10.29 -8.77 17.56
N ILE A 219 9.92 -7.67 16.92
CA ILE A 219 10.11 -7.42 15.49
C ILE A 219 11.18 -6.33 15.33
N SER A 220 12.03 -6.45 14.30
CA SER A 220 13.00 -5.39 13.98
C SER A 220 12.30 -4.06 13.69
N ALA A 221 12.70 -2.98 14.39
CA ALA A 221 12.01 -1.70 14.36
C ALA A 221 11.91 -1.09 12.94
N GLY A 222 10.73 -0.54 12.60
CA GLY A 222 10.52 0.22 11.35
C GLY A 222 10.35 -0.61 10.08
N THR A 223 10.11 -1.92 10.20
CA THR A 223 10.07 -2.85 9.06
C THR A 223 8.66 -3.37 8.71
N VAL A 224 7.63 -3.08 9.50
CA VAL A 224 6.25 -3.43 9.12
C VAL A 224 5.63 -2.23 8.39
N PRO A 225 5.18 -2.36 7.13
CA PRO A 225 4.43 -1.31 6.45
C PRO A 225 3.24 -0.84 7.29
N SER A 226 3.04 0.48 7.34
CA SER A 226 1.93 1.07 8.11
C SER A 226 0.59 0.46 7.70
N GLY A 227 -0.21 0.05 8.68
CA GLY A 227 -1.51 -0.60 8.48
C GLY A 227 -1.47 -2.13 8.38
N LEU A 228 -0.28 -2.74 8.29
CA LEU A 228 -0.09 -4.18 8.49
C LEU A 228 0.21 -4.53 9.95
N HIS A 229 -0.23 -5.70 10.37
CA HIS A 229 0.01 -6.25 11.70
C HIS A 229 0.42 -7.72 11.62
N ILE A 230 1.53 -8.05 12.27
CA ILE A 230 1.96 -9.44 12.44
C ILE A 230 1.20 -10.04 13.62
N THR A 231 0.61 -11.22 13.41
CA THR A 231 -0.09 -11.97 14.45
C THR A 231 0.48 -13.38 14.51
N LEU A 232 0.97 -13.80 15.68
CA LEU A 232 1.37 -15.17 15.95
C LEU A 232 0.32 -15.82 16.85
N VAL A 233 -0.22 -16.96 16.43
CA VAL A 233 -1.24 -17.70 17.18
C VAL A 233 -0.77 -19.13 17.37
N THR A 234 -0.76 -19.61 18.61
CA THR A 234 -0.49 -21.02 18.89
C THR A 234 -1.69 -21.88 18.45
N ALA A 235 -1.42 -22.87 17.61
CA ALA A 235 -2.41 -23.84 17.17
C ALA A 235 -2.48 -25.04 18.13
N SER A 236 -1.38 -25.30 18.84
CA SER A 236 -1.29 -26.29 19.92
C SER A 236 -0.17 -25.87 20.88
N ILE A 237 0.07 -26.67 21.93
CA ILE A 237 1.13 -26.40 22.91
C ILE A 237 2.54 -26.36 22.29
N ASN A 238 2.75 -26.92 21.10
CA ASN A 238 4.06 -26.95 20.44
C ASN A 238 4.01 -26.48 18.98
N THR A 239 2.89 -25.91 18.51
CA THR A 239 2.81 -25.36 17.14
C THR A 239 2.15 -23.99 17.13
N ALA A 240 2.64 -23.11 16.27
CA ALA A 240 2.08 -21.78 16.06
C ALA A 240 2.03 -21.44 14.57
N ALA A 241 1.18 -20.48 14.21
CA ALA A 241 1.09 -19.92 12.88
C ALA A 241 1.24 -18.41 12.96
N LEU A 242 2.05 -17.87 12.06
CA LEU A 242 2.18 -16.45 11.82
C LEU A 242 1.35 -16.07 10.60
N ALA A 243 0.57 -15.00 10.75
CA ALA A 243 -0.14 -14.34 9.68
C ALA A 243 0.13 -12.83 9.72
N ILE A 244 0.05 -12.20 8.56
CA ILE A 244 0.04 -10.73 8.44
C ILE A 244 -1.39 -10.31 8.09
N THR A 245 -1.95 -9.42 8.88
CA THR A 245 -3.31 -8.90 8.72
C THR A 245 -3.29 -7.39 8.47
N GLY A 246 -4.41 -6.80 8.10
CA GLY A 246 -4.52 -5.38 7.75
C GLY A 246 -4.26 -5.09 6.28
N GLN A 247 -4.00 -3.82 5.97
CA GLN A 247 -3.71 -3.29 4.63
C GLN A 247 -2.56 -2.29 4.72
N ALA A 248 -1.53 -2.47 3.91
CA ALA A 248 -0.45 -1.49 3.81
C ALA A 248 -0.97 -0.14 3.30
N SER A 249 -0.47 0.96 3.86
CA SER A 249 -0.74 2.32 3.41
C SER A 249 0.49 3.19 3.69
N PRO A 250 1.28 3.60 2.69
CA PRO A 250 1.11 3.32 1.24
C PRO A 250 1.39 1.85 0.88
N ASN A 251 0.91 1.40 -0.30
CA ASN A 251 1.03 0.02 -0.78
C ASN A 251 1.68 -0.12 -2.17
N ASN A 252 2.65 0.72 -2.53
CA ASN A 252 3.37 0.53 -3.80
C ASN A 252 4.54 -0.44 -3.66
N ALA A 253 5.10 -0.92 -4.77
CA ALA A 253 6.25 -1.83 -4.73
C ALA A 253 7.47 -1.21 -4.02
N ALA A 254 7.62 0.11 -4.08
CA ALA A 254 8.65 0.85 -3.35
C ALA A 254 8.52 0.78 -1.82
N ASP A 255 7.32 0.48 -1.32
CA ASP A 255 7.00 0.33 0.10
C ASP A 255 7.19 -1.11 0.61
N SER A 256 7.66 -2.02 -0.26
CA SER A 256 8.03 -3.38 0.12
C SER A 256 9.14 -3.39 1.16
N VAL A 257 9.13 -4.40 2.04
CA VAL A 257 10.16 -4.58 3.06
C VAL A 257 10.85 -5.91 2.87
N ASN A 258 12.18 -5.87 2.91
CA ASN A 258 13.03 -7.07 2.90
C ASN A 258 13.75 -7.21 4.22
N GLY A 259 13.88 -8.44 4.72
CA GLY A 259 14.65 -8.73 5.93
C GLY A 259 14.02 -8.23 7.24
N LEU A 260 12.68 -8.16 7.30
CA LEU A 260 11.98 -8.01 8.58
C LEU A 260 12.35 -9.21 9.45
N GLU A 261 12.80 -8.99 10.68
CA GLU A 261 13.25 -10.07 11.56
C GLU A 261 12.32 -10.22 12.75
N ILE A 262 11.92 -11.46 13.02
CA ILE A 262 11.19 -11.83 14.24
C ILE A 262 12.14 -12.63 15.12
N THR A 263 12.24 -12.24 16.39
CA THR A 263 13.09 -12.90 17.38
C THR A 263 12.24 -13.29 18.59
N PHE A 264 12.22 -14.57 18.94
CA PHE A 264 11.50 -15.06 20.11
C PHE A 264 12.25 -14.74 21.41
N LEU A 265 11.49 -14.29 22.42
CA LEU A 265 11.97 -14.01 23.76
C LEU A 265 11.81 -15.25 24.65
N PRO A 266 12.60 -15.38 25.73
CA PRO A 266 12.49 -16.52 26.66
C PRO A 266 11.06 -16.77 27.17
N ALA A 267 10.30 -15.71 27.42
CA ALA A 267 8.95 -15.79 27.98
C ALA A 267 7.93 -16.47 27.04
N ALA A 268 8.25 -16.64 25.75
CA ALA A 268 7.39 -17.41 24.84
C ALA A 268 7.33 -18.90 25.18
N PHE A 269 8.30 -19.42 25.93
CA PHE A 269 8.50 -20.85 26.14
C PHE A 269 8.33 -21.23 27.60
N THR A 270 7.73 -22.40 27.86
CA THR A 270 7.49 -22.89 29.24
C THR A 270 8.80 -23.07 30.00
N GLY A 271 9.86 -23.55 29.35
CA GLY A 271 11.18 -23.70 29.95
C GLY A 271 11.93 -22.39 30.17
N ASN A 272 11.44 -21.24 29.67
CA ASN A 272 12.15 -19.96 29.64
C ASN A 272 13.58 -20.03 29.03
N ALA A 273 13.84 -21.03 28.21
CA ALA A 273 15.09 -21.19 27.46
C ALA A 273 14.95 -20.56 26.06
N ILE A 274 16.07 -20.20 25.45
CA ILE A 274 16.10 -19.74 24.05
C ILE A 274 16.84 -20.76 23.17
N PRO A 275 16.46 -20.92 21.89
CA PRO A 275 17.20 -21.77 20.97
C PRO A 275 18.64 -21.29 20.79
N THR A 276 19.61 -22.19 20.95
CA THR A 276 21.05 -21.90 20.75
C THR A 276 21.55 -22.30 19.36
N ASP A 277 20.71 -22.97 18.57
CA ASP A 277 20.98 -23.41 17.20
C ASP A 277 20.76 -22.32 16.14
N GLY A 278 20.43 -21.09 16.55
CA GLY A 278 20.13 -19.97 15.67
C GLY A 278 18.68 -19.94 15.16
N SER A 279 17.83 -20.90 15.55
CA SER A 279 16.40 -20.91 15.17
C SER A 279 15.55 -19.89 15.93
N GLN A 280 16.14 -19.18 16.91
CA GLN A 280 15.47 -18.14 17.69
C GLN A 280 14.88 -17.02 16.82
N SER A 281 15.51 -16.74 15.68
CA SER A 281 15.13 -15.63 14.80
C SER A 281 14.79 -16.10 13.39
N LYS A 282 13.87 -15.40 12.74
CA LYS A 282 13.50 -15.64 11.35
C LYS A 282 13.28 -14.34 10.58
N GLN A 283 13.92 -14.25 9.42
CA GLN A 283 13.69 -13.17 8.47
C GLN A 283 12.49 -13.47 7.56
N LEU A 284 11.71 -12.43 7.31
CA LEU A 284 10.54 -12.38 6.46
C LEU A 284 10.65 -11.21 5.49
N ASP A 285 10.03 -11.36 4.33
CA ASP A 285 9.87 -10.31 3.34
C ASP A 285 8.38 -10.02 3.15
N ILE A 286 8.07 -8.76 2.86
CA ILE A 286 6.75 -8.28 2.46
C ILE A 286 6.92 -7.65 1.08
N THR A 287 6.39 -8.30 0.05
CA THR A 287 6.44 -7.82 -1.33
C THR A 287 5.11 -7.19 -1.72
N LEU A 288 5.12 -5.87 -1.92
CA LEU A 288 4.00 -5.10 -2.45
C LEU A 288 4.17 -4.92 -3.97
N ILE A 289 3.07 -4.68 -4.68
CA ILE A 289 3.07 -4.44 -6.13
C ILE A 289 2.69 -2.97 -6.42
N ASN A 290 2.93 -2.50 -7.65
CA ASN A 290 2.62 -1.10 -7.98
C ASN A 290 1.12 -0.90 -8.13
N ASN A 291 0.60 0.21 -7.60
CA ASN A 291 -0.77 0.63 -7.88
C ASN A 291 -0.92 1.07 -9.34
N PRO A 292 -2.11 0.89 -9.95
CA PRO A 292 -2.40 1.47 -11.26
C PRO A 292 -2.34 3.00 -11.21
N SER A 293 -2.05 3.63 -12.34
CA SER A 293 -2.07 5.08 -12.50
C SER A 293 -2.85 5.48 -13.75
N LEU A 294 -3.52 6.64 -13.69
CA LEU A 294 -4.19 7.24 -14.84
C LEU A 294 -3.31 8.31 -15.49
N SER A 295 -3.39 8.39 -16.82
CA SER A 295 -2.87 9.49 -17.61
C SER A 295 -3.95 10.07 -18.52
N TYR A 296 -3.82 11.36 -18.82
CA TYR A 296 -4.82 12.15 -19.55
C TYR A 296 -4.16 12.78 -20.76
N SER A 297 -4.85 12.78 -21.91
CA SER A 297 -4.35 13.42 -23.13
C SER A 297 -4.35 14.95 -23.06
N GLY A 298 -5.14 15.53 -22.14
CA GLY A 298 -5.29 16.96 -21.94
C GLY A 298 -6.35 17.25 -20.88
N ASP A 299 -6.58 18.54 -20.63
CA ASP A 299 -7.47 19.08 -19.60
C ASP A 299 -8.34 20.24 -20.12
N LEU A 300 -8.34 20.51 -21.44
CA LEU A 300 -9.11 21.59 -22.07
C LEU A 300 -10.14 21.02 -23.06
N PHE A 301 -11.34 21.55 -23.01
CA PHE A 301 -12.40 21.34 -24.00
C PHE A 301 -12.75 22.67 -24.66
N GLU A 302 -12.48 22.80 -25.96
CA GLU A 302 -12.77 24.00 -26.73
C GLU A 302 -14.10 23.86 -27.50
N GLU A 303 -14.84 24.96 -27.58
CA GLU A 303 -16.00 25.06 -28.45
C GLU A 303 -15.61 24.81 -29.91
N ASN A 304 -16.46 24.06 -30.61
CA ASN A 304 -16.24 23.77 -32.00
C ASN A 304 -16.31 25.04 -32.86
N ALA A 305 -15.72 24.98 -34.05
CA ALA A 305 -15.62 26.12 -34.95
C ALA A 305 -16.99 26.69 -35.40
N ALA A 306 -18.09 25.96 -35.20
CA ALA A 306 -19.43 26.45 -35.50
C ALA A 306 -19.93 27.47 -34.46
N ASN A 307 -19.29 27.54 -33.28
CA ASN A 307 -19.58 28.53 -32.24
C ASN A 307 -21.05 28.58 -31.79
N VAL A 308 -21.65 27.38 -31.67
CA VAL A 308 -23.06 27.14 -31.30
C VAL A 308 -23.19 26.42 -29.95
N GLY A 309 -22.16 26.49 -29.11
CA GLY A 309 -22.08 25.87 -27.80
C GLY A 309 -21.72 24.39 -27.83
N GLY A 310 -21.43 23.81 -28.99
CA GLY A 310 -21.00 22.41 -29.12
C GLY A 310 -19.50 22.23 -28.89
N ILE A 311 -19.09 21.11 -28.30
CA ILE A 311 -17.69 20.76 -28.03
C ILE A 311 -17.35 19.49 -28.83
N ASP A 312 -16.41 19.58 -29.78
CA ASP A 312 -15.98 18.42 -30.59
C ASP A 312 -14.77 17.69 -29.98
N ASP A 313 -14.11 18.32 -29.00
CA ASP A 313 -12.93 17.81 -28.32
C ASP A 313 -13.22 16.61 -27.41
N PHE A 314 -12.16 15.87 -27.12
CA PHE A 314 -12.21 14.78 -26.16
C PHE A 314 -10.90 14.63 -25.39
N VAL A 315 -11.01 14.09 -24.19
CA VAL A 315 -9.87 13.65 -23.39
C VAL A 315 -9.83 12.12 -23.40
N GLU A 316 -8.71 11.55 -23.85
CA GLU A 316 -8.41 10.14 -23.66
C GLU A 316 -7.79 9.93 -22.28
N VAL A 317 -8.33 8.98 -21.52
CA VAL A 317 -7.76 8.52 -20.26
C VAL A 317 -7.15 7.15 -20.48
N SER A 318 -5.90 6.94 -20.09
CA SER A 318 -5.26 5.61 -20.11
C SER A 318 -4.96 5.16 -18.70
N ILE A 319 -5.09 3.85 -18.43
CA ILE A 319 -4.71 3.23 -17.15
C ILE A 319 -3.52 2.29 -17.34
N THR A 320 -2.63 2.24 -16.34
CA THR A 320 -1.51 1.28 -16.30
C THR A 320 -1.83 0.08 -15.39
N LEU A 321 -1.22 -1.07 -15.70
CA LEU A 321 -1.23 -2.33 -14.93
C LEU A 321 -2.58 -3.07 -14.86
N ASP A 322 -3.66 -2.37 -14.52
CA ASP A 322 -5.00 -2.95 -14.34
C ASP A 322 -5.97 -2.43 -15.41
N PRO A 323 -6.83 -3.29 -16.00
CA PRO A 323 -7.87 -2.83 -16.91
C PRO A 323 -9.03 -2.17 -16.15
N PHE A 324 -9.80 -1.36 -16.85
CA PHE A 324 -11.10 -0.89 -16.39
C PHE A 324 -12.07 -2.07 -16.23
N ALA A 325 -12.87 -2.06 -15.16
CA ALA A 325 -13.86 -3.11 -14.88
C ALA A 325 -15.02 -3.14 -15.89
N PRO A 326 -15.61 -1.99 -16.32
CA PRO A 326 -16.71 -2.03 -17.28
C PRO A 326 -16.21 -2.46 -18.67
N ALA A 327 -17.05 -3.21 -19.39
CA ALA A 327 -16.70 -3.71 -20.72
C ALA A 327 -16.54 -2.58 -21.75
N THR A 328 -15.72 -2.81 -22.78
CA THR A 328 -15.58 -1.88 -23.91
C THR A 328 -16.95 -1.54 -24.54
N GLY A 329 -17.18 -0.27 -24.82
CA GLY A 329 -18.45 0.29 -25.30
C GLY A 329 -19.40 0.73 -24.17
N THR A 330 -19.06 0.47 -22.91
CA THR A 330 -19.90 0.92 -21.77
C THR A 330 -19.81 2.44 -21.63
N ILE A 331 -20.98 3.09 -21.58
CA ILE A 331 -21.11 4.48 -21.12
C ILE A 331 -21.17 4.47 -19.60
N LEU A 332 -20.25 5.18 -18.96
CA LEU A 332 -20.15 5.24 -17.52
C LEU A 332 -21.27 6.11 -16.92
N SER A 333 -21.74 5.71 -15.74
CA SER A 333 -22.75 6.44 -14.96
C SER A 333 -22.12 7.23 -13.79
N GLN A 334 -22.55 8.48 -13.64
CA GLN A 334 -22.24 9.30 -12.47
C GLN A 334 -22.80 8.67 -11.19
N GLY A 335 -22.07 8.78 -10.08
CA GLY A 335 -22.40 8.20 -8.78
C GLY A 335 -22.04 6.72 -8.63
N THR A 336 -21.79 6.01 -9.73
CA THR A 336 -21.28 4.63 -9.71
C THR A 336 -19.81 4.60 -10.12
N HIS A 337 -19.48 5.13 -11.30
CA HIS A 337 -18.14 5.02 -11.88
C HIS A 337 -17.33 6.29 -11.74
N TYR A 338 -17.99 7.45 -11.70
CA TYR A 338 -17.35 8.75 -11.52
C TYR A 338 -18.25 9.71 -10.76
N GLN A 339 -17.68 10.78 -10.24
CA GLN A 339 -18.40 11.91 -9.65
C GLN A 339 -17.88 13.20 -10.29
N VAL A 340 -18.79 14.04 -10.79
CA VAL A 340 -18.45 15.41 -11.18
C VAL A 340 -18.36 16.24 -9.90
N VAL A 341 -17.28 17.01 -9.78
CA VAL A 341 -16.97 17.87 -8.66
C VAL A 341 -16.97 19.31 -9.17
N SER A 342 -17.78 20.15 -8.53
CA SER A 342 -17.77 21.59 -8.80
C SER A 342 -16.42 22.21 -8.48
N ASN A 343 -16.06 23.26 -9.21
CA ASN A 343 -14.87 24.03 -8.90
C ASN A 343 -15.04 24.79 -7.56
N SER A 344 -13.99 25.50 -7.12
CA SER A 344 -14.02 26.30 -5.90
C SER A 344 -15.03 27.46 -5.92
N MET A 345 -15.53 27.85 -7.10
CA MET A 345 -16.54 28.88 -7.30
C MET A 345 -17.97 28.31 -7.28
N GLY A 346 -18.12 26.98 -7.23
CA GLY A 346 -19.41 26.31 -7.23
C GLY A 346 -20.01 26.10 -8.62
N ASP A 347 -19.21 26.27 -9.67
CA ASP A 347 -19.67 26.08 -11.05
C ASP A 347 -19.97 24.60 -11.33
N SER A 348 -20.83 24.39 -12.33
CA SER A 348 -21.18 23.08 -12.85
C SER A 348 -20.87 23.01 -14.33
N ILE A 349 -21.06 21.83 -14.93
CA ILE A 349 -21.12 21.71 -16.39
C ILE A 349 -22.16 22.71 -16.93
N PRO A 350 -21.84 23.50 -17.98
CA PRO A 350 -22.77 24.44 -18.58
C PRO A 350 -24.09 23.78 -18.99
N ASN A 351 -25.20 24.45 -18.71
CA ASN A 351 -26.53 23.95 -19.06
C ASN A 351 -26.63 23.70 -20.57
N GLY A 352 -27.14 22.54 -20.95
CA GLY A 352 -27.26 22.10 -22.33
C GLY A 352 -26.15 21.16 -22.79
N LEU A 353 -24.97 21.17 -22.14
CA LEU A 353 -23.94 20.17 -22.38
C LEU A 353 -24.19 18.90 -21.55
N ASN A 354 -23.90 17.75 -22.15
CA ASN A 354 -24.05 16.45 -21.51
C ASN A 354 -22.72 15.69 -21.50
N LEU A 355 -22.10 15.55 -20.32
CA LEU A 355 -20.85 14.82 -20.16
C LEU A 355 -21.06 13.32 -20.44
N LYS A 356 -20.25 12.77 -21.35
CA LYS A 356 -20.15 11.34 -21.61
C LYS A 356 -18.73 10.84 -21.38
N ILE A 357 -18.64 9.74 -20.65
CA ILE A 357 -17.40 8.98 -20.47
C ILE A 357 -17.65 7.56 -20.95
N VAL A 358 -16.85 7.07 -21.89
CA VAL A 358 -17.04 5.76 -22.53
C VAL A 358 -15.76 4.96 -22.46
N VAL A 359 -15.88 3.67 -22.13
CA VAL A 359 -14.75 2.72 -22.21
C VAL A 359 -14.48 2.40 -23.68
N THR A 360 -13.39 2.89 -24.23
CA THR A 360 -13.02 2.69 -25.65
C THR A 360 -12.11 1.48 -25.85
N ALA A 361 -11.35 1.09 -24.83
CA ALA A 361 -10.59 -0.15 -24.75
C ALA A 361 -10.49 -0.61 -23.30
N MET A 362 -9.98 -1.82 -23.03
CA MET A 362 -9.84 -2.31 -21.64
C MET A 362 -8.95 -1.41 -20.77
N ASP A 363 -8.07 -0.62 -21.40
CA ASP A 363 -7.11 0.29 -20.77
C ASP A 363 -7.37 1.76 -21.12
N LYS A 364 -8.47 2.08 -21.82
CA LYS A 364 -8.77 3.44 -22.29
C LYS A 364 -10.21 3.89 -22.10
N LEU A 365 -10.37 5.15 -21.70
CA LEU A 365 -11.64 5.88 -21.70
C LEU A 365 -11.57 7.06 -22.67
N LYS A 366 -12.74 7.48 -23.17
CA LYS A 366 -12.94 8.76 -23.85
C LYS A 366 -13.94 9.59 -23.06
N ILE A 367 -13.53 10.79 -22.66
CA ILE A 367 -14.37 11.83 -22.04
C ILE A 367 -14.69 12.86 -23.11
N TYR A 368 -15.97 13.19 -23.30
CA TYR A 368 -16.42 14.20 -24.26
C TYR A 368 -17.80 14.74 -23.85
N PHE A 369 -18.26 15.78 -24.52
CA PHE A 369 -19.62 16.32 -24.33
C PHE A 369 -20.47 16.05 -25.57
N ASP A 370 -21.74 15.71 -25.33
CA ASP A 370 -22.80 15.78 -26.33
C ASP A 370 -23.66 17.03 -26.11
N ASP A 371 -24.51 17.31 -27.10
CA ASP A 371 -25.43 18.46 -27.13
C ASP A 371 -24.68 19.81 -27.17
N GLN A 372 -25.39 20.91 -26.90
CA GLN A 372 -24.88 22.29 -27.04
C GLN A 372 -25.18 23.07 -25.77
N ALA A 373 -24.22 23.85 -25.30
CA ALA A 373 -24.45 24.81 -24.23
C ALA A 373 -25.52 25.83 -24.64
N TYR A 374 -26.46 26.12 -23.75
CA TYR A 374 -27.48 27.15 -23.99
C TYR A 374 -26.91 28.57 -23.97
N LEU A 375 -25.81 28.75 -23.23
CA LEU A 375 -25.04 29.99 -23.17
C LEU A 375 -23.59 29.64 -23.46
N ASN A 376 -23.06 30.19 -24.56
CA ASN A 376 -21.74 29.87 -25.11
C ASN A 376 -20.94 31.15 -25.37
N GLN A 377 -21.04 32.14 -24.48
CA GLN A 377 -20.23 33.35 -24.56
C GLN A 377 -18.94 33.19 -23.76
N LEU A 378 -17.94 34.04 -23.98
CA LEU A 378 -16.68 34.01 -23.19
C LEU A 378 -16.93 34.12 -21.68
N ALA A 379 -17.98 34.83 -21.28
CA ALA A 379 -18.38 34.97 -19.88
C ALA A 379 -18.92 33.65 -19.26
N ASN A 380 -19.20 32.64 -20.09
CA ASN A 380 -19.70 31.34 -19.68
C ASN A 380 -18.61 30.26 -19.63
N ASN A 381 -17.35 30.62 -19.88
CA ASN A 381 -16.22 29.70 -19.70
C ASN A 381 -16.20 29.20 -18.26
N VAL A 382 -15.91 27.91 -18.10
CA VAL A 382 -15.80 27.28 -16.79
C VAL A 382 -14.42 26.67 -16.64
N SER A 383 -13.70 27.05 -15.60
CA SER A 383 -12.39 26.50 -15.29
C SER A 383 -12.40 25.69 -14.00
N GLY A 384 -11.58 24.65 -13.96
CA GLY A 384 -11.32 23.88 -12.75
C GLY A 384 -12.43 22.93 -12.34
N LEU A 385 -13.26 22.45 -13.28
CA LEU A 385 -14.22 21.39 -12.99
C LEU A 385 -13.48 20.08 -12.73
N GLY A 386 -13.99 19.25 -11.82
CA GLY A 386 -13.38 17.99 -11.44
C GLY A 386 -14.17 16.77 -11.93
N ILE A 387 -13.47 15.71 -12.30
CA ILE A 387 -14.00 14.34 -12.38
C ILE A 387 -13.19 13.48 -11.41
N THR A 388 -13.85 12.90 -10.42
CA THR A 388 -13.25 11.87 -9.55
C THR A 388 -13.76 10.51 -9.97
N PHE A 389 -12.85 9.60 -10.30
CA PHE A 389 -13.19 8.22 -10.62
C PHE A 389 -13.40 7.40 -9.35
N LEU A 390 -14.46 6.59 -9.35
CA LEU A 390 -14.91 5.82 -8.19
C LEU A 390 -14.44 4.36 -8.29
N PRO A 391 -14.39 3.60 -7.18
CA PRO A 391 -13.85 2.25 -7.16
C PRO A 391 -14.47 1.28 -8.17
N ALA A 392 -15.77 1.44 -8.50
CA ALA A 392 -16.46 0.56 -9.45
C ALA A 392 -15.92 0.65 -10.90
N LEU A 393 -15.11 1.67 -11.22
CA LEU A 393 -14.46 1.77 -12.52
C LEU A 393 -13.28 0.79 -12.67
N PHE A 394 -12.64 0.40 -11.58
CA PHE A 394 -11.39 -0.35 -11.61
C PHE A 394 -11.64 -1.84 -11.37
N SER A 395 -11.00 -2.71 -12.15
CA SER A 395 -11.10 -4.16 -11.96
C SER A 395 -10.32 -4.65 -10.73
N GLY A 396 -9.29 -3.90 -10.36
CA GLY A 396 -8.44 -4.12 -9.20
C GLY A 396 -8.41 -2.91 -8.29
N ALA A 397 -7.21 -2.40 -8.00
CA ALA A 397 -7.04 -1.30 -7.08
C ALA A 397 -7.43 0.05 -7.71
N VAL A 398 -7.82 0.99 -6.85
CA VAL A 398 -8.00 2.38 -7.24
C VAL A 398 -6.62 3.05 -7.24
N PRO A 399 -6.27 3.81 -8.29
CA PRO A 399 -5.08 4.66 -8.27
C PRO A 399 -5.06 5.56 -7.03
N ASN A 400 -4.01 5.44 -6.22
CA ASN A 400 -3.85 6.15 -4.94
C ASN A 400 -2.74 7.21 -5.00
N ASP A 401 -2.17 7.44 -6.18
CA ASP A 401 -1.18 8.47 -6.49
C ASP A 401 -1.82 9.84 -6.80
N GLY A 402 -3.13 9.98 -6.57
CA GLY A 402 -3.91 11.18 -6.87
C GLY A 402 -4.36 11.28 -8.33
N THR A 403 -3.97 10.34 -9.21
CA THR A 403 -4.35 10.37 -10.63
C THR A 403 -5.80 9.98 -10.89
N ALA A 404 -6.51 9.44 -9.89
CA ALA A 404 -7.94 9.14 -9.96
C ALA A 404 -8.85 10.38 -10.08
N GLN A 405 -8.27 11.58 -10.20
CA GLN A 405 -8.98 12.82 -10.44
C GLN A 405 -8.43 13.54 -11.68
N LEU A 406 -9.33 14.02 -12.53
CA LEU A 406 -9.07 14.99 -13.59
C LEU A 406 -9.62 16.34 -13.16
N THR A 407 -8.86 17.41 -13.39
CA THR A 407 -9.37 18.79 -13.39
C THR A 407 -9.34 19.29 -14.83
N TYR A 408 -10.41 19.94 -15.29
CA TYR A 408 -10.54 20.36 -16.69
C TYR A 408 -11.28 21.69 -16.83
N ASP A 409 -11.08 22.32 -17.98
CA ASP A 409 -11.67 23.60 -18.38
C ASP A 409 -12.56 23.42 -19.61
N ILE A 410 -13.63 24.20 -19.71
CA ILE A 410 -14.49 24.35 -20.90
C ILE A 410 -14.42 25.82 -21.33
N THR A 411 -14.00 26.07 -22.56
CA THR A 411 -13.89 27.42 -23.12
C THR A 411 -14.74 27.59 -24.36
N PHE A 412 -15.55 28.64 -24.35
CA PHE A 412 -16.35 29.12 -25.47
C PHE A 412 -15.63 30.27 -26.20
N THR A 413 -16.05 30.53 -27.42
CA THR A 413 -15.62 31.67 -28.23
C THR A 413 -16.83 32.55 -28.59
N ASP A 414 -16.62 33.85 -28.77
CA ASP A 414 -17.69 34.78 -29.16
C ASP A 414 -17.57 35.10 -30.67
N ASN A 415 -18.54 34.63 -31.49
CA ASN A 415 -18.73 35.08 -32.89
C ASN A 415 -19.99 35.96 -33.04
N PRO A 416 -19.96 37.22 -32.58
CA PRO A 416 -21.09 38.14 -32.70
C PRO A 416 -21.31 38.61 -34.14
N ILE A 417 -22.54 39.01 -34.44
CA ILE A 417 -22.86 39.82 -35.62
C ILE A 417 -22.66 41.28 -35.24
N PHE A 418 -21.89 42.05 -35.99
CA PHE A 418 -21.81 43.50 -35.75
C PHE A 418 -22.73 44.26 -36.69
N LEU A 419 -23.64 45.07 -36.15
CA LEU A 419 -24.44 46.05 -36.89
C LEU A 419 -23.78 47.43 -36.78
N TYR A 420 -23.49 48.07 -37.91
CA TYR A 420 -22.78 49.34 -37.95
C TYR A 420 -23.27 50.24 -39.08
N GLU A 421 -23.05 51.54 -38.94
CA GLU A 421 -23.23 52.53 -39.99
C GLU A 421 -22.02 52.58 -40.93
N ALA A 422 -22.26 52.37 -42.22
CA ALA A 422 -21.24 52.57 -43.26
C ALA A 422 -21.16 54.02 -43.75
N GLY A 423 -22.26 54.77 -43.70
CA GLY A 423 -22.27 56.18 -44.05
C GLY A 423 -23.64 56.67 -44.48
N ILE A 424 -23.66 57.81 -45.17
CA ILE A 424 -24.87 58.50 -45.62
C ILE A 424 -24.89 58.51 -47.15
N HIS A 425 -26.02 58.15 -47.74
CA HIS A 425 -26.24 58.16 -49.19
C HIS A 425 -27.71 58.46 -49.50
N ASP A 426 -28.02 58.82 -50.75
CA ASP A 426 -29.41 58.84 -51.23
C ASP A 426 -29.90 57.42 -51.57
N GLY A 427 -31.16 57.30 -51.98
CA GLY A 427 -31.78 56.01 -52.32
C GLY A 427 -31.19 55.29 -53.54
N SER A 428 -30.27 55.90 -54.29
CA SER A 428 -29.65 55.32 -55.49
C SER A 428 -28.24 54.78 -55.22
N ILE A 429 -28.10 53.88 -54.24
CA ILE A 429 -26.79 53.31 -53.89
C ILE A 429 -26.27 52.29 -54.92
N GLY A 430 -27.10 51.86 -55.88
CA GLY A 430 -26.73 50.91 -56.94
C GLY A 430 -27.23 49.48 -56.71
N GLY A 431 -28.26 49.32 -55.87
CA GLY A 431 -28.82 48.01 -55.51
C GLY A 431 -27.94 47.21 -54.54
N ARG A 432 -28.25 45.92 -54.35
CA ARG A 432 -27.59 45.03 -53.36
C ARG A 432 -26.08 44.98 -53.54
N GLU A 433 -25.60 44.79 -54.76
CA GLU A 433 -24.17 44.59 -55.04
C GLU A 433 -23.36 45.83 -54.63
N ASP A 434 -23.77 47.01 -55.08
CA ASP A 434 -23.08 48.26 -54.76
C ASP A 434 -23.30 48.67 -53.28
N ALA A 435 -24.45 48.34 -52.68
CA ALA A 435 -24.68 48.54 -51.25
C ALA A 435 -23.74 47.68 -50.39
N ASP A 436 -23.54 46.41 -50.76
CA ASP A 436 -22.60 45.51 -50.07
C ASP A 436 -21.16 46.02 -50.24
N ILE A 437 -20.76 46.45 -51.44
CA ILE A 437 -19.45 47.09 -51.68
C ILE A 437 -19.28 48.37 -50.86
N PHE A 438 -20.34 49.18 -50.73
CA PHE A 438 -20.34 50.36 -49.87
C PHE A 438 -20.11 49.98 -48.40
N CYS A 439 -20.74 48.91 -47.93
CA CYS A 439 -20.52 48.38 -46.58
C CYS A 439 -19.08 47.89 -46.39
N GLU A 440 -18.54 47.12 -47.33
CA GLU A 440 -17.17 46.59 -47.29
C GLU A 440 -16.14 47.72 -47.18
N ASN A 441 -16.26 48.74 -48.04
CA ASN A 441 -15.34 49.88 -48.07
C ASN A 441 -15.38 50.74 -46.81
N ASN A 442 -16.48 50.70 -46.05
CA ASN A 442 -16.67 51.52 -44.86
C ASN A 442 -16.75 50.70 -43.56
N THR A 443 -16.37 49.42 -43.59
CA THR A 443 -16.36 48.58 -42.39
C THR A 443 -15.26 49.05 -41.42
N PRO A 444 -15.57 49.32 -40.14
CA PRO A 444 -14.55 49.63 -39.15
C PRO A 444 -13.55 48.46 -39.02
N PRO A 445 -12.23 48.70 -39.13
CA PRO A 445 -11.23 47.63 -39.10
C PRO A 445 -11.28 46.74 -37.84
N SER A 446 -11.76 47.27 -36.72
CA SER A 446 -11.88 46.55 -35.45
C SER A 446 -12.98 45.48 -35.42
N ILE A 447 -13.96 45.58 -36.32
CA ILE A 447 -15.11 44.65 -36.37
C ILE A 447 -15.18 43.86 -37.67
N ALA A 448 -14.31 44.13 -38.65
CA ALA A 448 -14.34 43.45 -39.94
C ALA A 448 -14.27 41.92 -39.77
N ARG A 449 -15.18 41.22 -40.47
CA ARG A 449 -15.27 39.76 -40.55
C ARG A 449 -15.36 39.31 -42.01
N ASN A 450 -15.39 38.00 -42.24
CA ASN A 450 -15.33 37.41 -43.58
C ASN A 450 -16.53 37.73 -44.46
N LYS A 451 -17.69 38.02 -43.86
CA LYS A 451 -18.91 38.41 -44.59
C LYS A 451 -19.33 39.79 -44.14
N ILE A 452 -19.64 40.64 -45.11
CA ILE A 452 -20.13 42.00 -44.92
C ILE A 452 -21.31 42.19 -45.86
N LYS A 453 -22.45 42.66 -45.33
CA LYS A 453 -23.69 42.85 -46.10
C LYS A 453 -24.40 44.13 -45.72
N ALA A 454 -24.98 44.81 -46.72
CA ALA A 454 -25.86 45.94 -46.49
C ALA A 454 -27.14 45.48 -45.82
N PHE A 455 -27.47 46.08 -44.68
CA PHE A 455 -28.63 45.71 -43.89
C PHE A 455 -29.89 46.37 -44.46
N ILE A 456 -30.33 45.95 -45.66
CA ILE A 456 -31.45 46.54 -46.42
C ILE A 456 -32.32 45.44 -47.04
N SER A 457 -33.60 45.74 -47.26
CA SER A 457 -34.51 44.90 -48.05
C SER A 457 -34.71 45.49 -49.44
N ILE A 458 -34.38 44.74 -50.49
CA ILE A 458 -34.42 45.24 -51.87
C ILE A 458 -35.57 44.64 -52.70
N ALA A 459 -35.98 43.40 -52.39
CA ALA A 459 -36.98 42.63 -53.12
C ALA A 459 -37.59 41.54 -52.20
N ILE A 460 -38.61 40.82 -52.68
CA ILE A 460 -39.28 39.75 -51.89
C ILE A 460 -38.31 38.62 -51.58
N GLU A 461 -37.36 38.37 -52.48
CA GLU A 461 -36.38 37.29 -52.38
C GLU A 461 -35.09 37.73 -51.67
N ASP A 462 -34.94 39.01 -51.35
CA ASP A 462 -33.75 39.58 -50.69
C ASP A 462 -34.19 40.70 -49.73
N ALA A 463 -34.87 40.29 -48.67
CA ALA A 463 -35.23 41.13 -47.54
C ALA A 463 -34.29 40.89 -46.34
N ILE A 464 -34.34 41.81 -45.37
CA ILE A 464 -33.62 41.66 -44.09
C ILE A 464 -34.04 40.36 -43.39
N ALA A 465 -35.33 40.01 -43.41
CA ALA A 465 -35.82 38.76 -42.84
C ALA A 465 -35.16 37.50 -43.45
N ASP A 466 -34.73 37.56 -44.71
CA ASP A 466 -34.18 36.43 -45.45
C ASP A 466 -32.66 36.29 -45.35
N MET A 467 -31.96 37.28 -44.76
CA MET A 467 -30.49 37.27 -44.72
C MET A 467 -29.86 36.05 -44.04
N PRO A 468 -30.44 35.44 -42.98
CA PRO A 468 -29.92 34.18 -42.46
C PRO A 468 -29.89 33.06 -43.48
N ALA A 469 -30.97 32.91 -44.27
CA ALA A 469 -31.09 31.84 -45.26
C ALA A 469 -30.30 32.16 -46.55
N LEU A 470 -30.28 33.42 -46.97
CA LEU A 470 -29.69 33.84 -48.24
C LEU A 470 -28.19 34.16 -48.13
N HIS A 471 -27.79 34.83 -47.04
CA HIS A 471 -26.43 35.35 -46.85
C HIS A 471 -25.67 34.63 -45.73
N GLY A 472 -26.29 33.65 -45.06
CA GLY A 472 -25.67 32.81 -44.04
C GLY A 472 -25.48 33.52 -42.69
N VAL A 473 -26.29 34.53 -42.38
CA VAL A 473 -26.25 35.24 -41.09
C VAL A 473 -26.62 34.26 -39.96
N PRO A 474 -25.81 34.15 -38.89
CA PRO A 474 -26.12 33.28 -37.76
C PRO A 474 -27.45 33.66 -37.08
N LEU A 475 -28.31 32.66 -36.81
CA LEU A 475 -29.58 32.90 -36.13
C LEU A 475 -29.43 33.16 -34.63
N THR A 476 -28.39 32.57 -34.01
CA THR A 476 -28.22 32.50 -32.55
C THR A 476 -27.14 33.44 -32.02
N SER A 477 -26.33 34.05 -32.88
CA SER A 477 -25.30 35.00 -32.44
C SER A 477 -25.93 36.30 -31.94
N PRO A 478 -25.37 36.90 -30.87
CA PRO A 478 -25.77 38.23 -30.45
C PRO A 478 -25.41 39.26 -31.52
N ILE A 479 -26.27 40.26 -31.69
CA ILE A 479 -26.02 41.41 -32.55
C ILE A 479 -25.44 42.51 -31.68
N LEU A 480 -24.25 42.98 -31.99
CA LEU A 480 -23.53 44.03 -31.27
C LEU A 480 -23.41 45.29 -32.12
N GLY A 481 -23.40 46.46 -31.49
CA GLY A 481 -23.16 47.71 -32.19
C GLY A 481 -21.68 47.87 -32.54
N GLY A 482 -21.38 48.12 -33.81
CA GLY A 482 -20.01 48.08 -34.35
C GLY A 482 -19.02 49.10 -33.76
N PHE A 483 -19.50 50.16 -33.10
CA PHE A 483 -18.65 51.18 -32.50
C PHE A 483 -18.54 51.11 -30.97
N SER A 484 -19.40 50.32 -30.30
CA SER A 484 -19.42 50.23 -28.83
C SER A 484 -19.30 48.80 -28.29
N GLY A 485 -19.64 47.79 -29.10
CA GLY A 485 -19.80 46.41 -28.64
C GLY A 485 -21.03 46.16 -27.76
N GLN A 486 -21.93 47.14 -27.60
CA GLN A 486 -23.17 46.94 -26.84
C GLN A 486 -24.14 46.04 -27.59
N VAL A 487 -24.89 45.23 -26.84
CA VAL A 487 -25.89 44.31 -27.39
C VAL A 487 -27.05 45.10 -27.99
N VAL A 488 -27.23 44.97 -29.31
CA VAL A 488 -28.36 45.49 -30.06
C VAL A 488 -29.58 44.59 -29.92
N ALA A 489 -29.36 43.27 -30.04
CA ALA A 489 -30.34 42.22 -29.84
C ALA A 489 -29.63 40.91 -29.51
N ASN A 490 -30.31 40.01 -28.78
CA ASN A 490 -29.71 38.75 -28.32
C ASN A 490 -29.58 37.72 -29.44
N THR A 491 -30.50 37.72 -30.40
CA THR A 491 -30.53 36.83 -31.56
C THR A 491 -31.16 37.53 -32.76
N TRP A 492 -30.97 37.00 -33.97
CA TRP A 492 -31.59 37.55 -35.18
C TRP A 492 -33.12 37.54 -35.12
N PRO A 493 -33.79 36.44 -34.70
CA PRO A 493 -35.24 36.43 -34.51
C PRO A 493 -35.71 37.44 -33.45
N ASP A 494 -34.97 37.62 -32.36
CA ASP A 494 -35.34 38.60 -31.32
C ASP A 494 -35.33 40.03 -31.88
N MET A 495 -34.32 40.36 -32.71
CA MET A 495 -34.19 41.68 -33.33
C MET A 495 -35.42 42.05 -34.17
N LEU A 496 -35.94 41.11 -34.96
CA LEU A 496 -37.07 41.35 -35.87
C LEU A 496 -38.44 41.18 -35.21
N SER A 497 -38.54 40.44 -34.10
CA SER A 497 -39.82 40.21 -33.42
C SER A 497 -40.05 41.13 -32.22
N THR A 498 -38.99 41.45 -31.46
CA THR A 498 -39.05 42.25 -30.23
C THR A 498 -38.43 43.65 -30.39
N GLY A 499 -37.71 43.89 -31.49
CA GLY A 499 -36.98 45.12 -31.74
C GLY A 499 -35.59 45.14 -31.11
N VAL A 500 -34.96 46.32 -31.09
CA VAL A 500 -33.63 46.52 -30.51
C VAL A 500 -33.71 47.02 -29.06
N LEU A 501 -32.69 46.69 -28.26
CA LEU A 501 -32.69 46.90 -26.80
C LEU A 501 -32.63 48.38 -26.36
N SER A 502 -32.15 49.28 -27.23
CA SER A 502 -32.08 50.72 -26.99
C SER A 502 -31.92 51.47 -28.32
N LYS A 503 -31.84 52.82 -28.27
CA LYS A 503 -31.55 53.64 -29.45
C LYS A 503 -30.29 53.12 -30.15
N LEU A 504 -30.31 52.97 -31.47
CA LEU A 504 -29.14 52.54 -32.25
C LEU A 504 -27.91 53.45 -31.99
N SER A 505 -28.16 54.74 -31.69
CA SER A 505 -27.12 55.67 -31.25
C SER A 505 -26.54 55.41 -29.87
N ASN A 506 -27.33 54.90 -28.91
CA ASN A 506 -26.82 54.48 -27.60
C ASN A 506 -26.06 53.16 -27.71
N LEU A 507 -26.57 52.26 -28.55
CA LEU A 507 -25.99 50.94 -28.79
C LEU A 507 -24.70 51.01 -29.62
N GLY A 508 -24.28 52.19 -30.08
CA GLY A 508 -23.06 52.36 -30.89
C GLY A 508 -23.13 51.67 -32.25
N VAL A 509 -24.32 51.61 -32.85
CA VAL A 509 -24.48 51.24 -34.27
C VAL A 509 -24.07 52.41 -35.17
N VAL A 510 -24.31 53.65 -34.72
CA VAL A 510 -23.89 54.89 -35.38
C VAL A 510 -22.84 55.62 -34.55
N GLN A 511 -21.96 56.39 -35.20
CA GLN A 511 -20.90 57.15 -34.51
C GLN A 511 -21.41 58.45 -33.87
N SER A 512 -22.48 59.03 -34.42
CA SER A 512 -23.04 60.30 -33.96
C SER A 512 -24.57 60.27 -33.97
N ALA A 513 -25.17 60.66 -32.85
CA ALA A 513 -26.60 60.93 -32.74
C ALA A 513 -26.94 62.31 -33.30
N THR A 514 -26.66 62.56 -34.57
CA THR A 514 -26.99 63.81 -35.27
C THR A 514 -27.79 63.53 -36.53
N SER A 515 -28.48 64.53 -37.06
CA SER A 515 -29.17 64.42 -38.36
C SER A 515 -28.20 64.00 -39.48
N PRO A 516 -28.61 63.13 -40.43
CA PRO A 516 -29.93 62.51 -40.56
C PRO A 516 -30.13 61.42 -39.51
N TRP A 517 -31.34 61.35 -38.95
CA TRP A 517 -31.66 60.30 -37.98
C TRP A 517 -32.40 59.11 -38.59
N GLN A 518 -32.69 59.18 -39.88
CA GLN A 518 -33.23 58.08 -40.65
C GLN A 518 -32.09 57.23 -41.23
N TRP A 519 -32.34 55.95 -41.37
CA TRP A 519 -31.53 55.03 -42.16
C TRP A 519 -32.42 54.24 -43.11
N TYR A 520 -31.93 53.96 -44.32
CA TYR A 520 -32.69 53.22 -45.34
C TYR A 520 -32.78 51.74 -45.01
N SER A 521 -33.99 51.25 -44.76
CA SER A 521 -34.25 49.82 -44.48
C SER A 521 -34.93 49.10 -45.64
N GLY A 522 -35.77 49.81 -46.41
CA GLY A 522 -36.63 49.20 -47.43
C GLY A 522 -37.61 48.16 -46.86
N SER A 523 -37.83 48.16 -45.55
CA SER A 523 -38.44 47.03 -44.82
C SER A 523 -39.70 47.43 -44.04
N ASN A 524 -40.58 46.46 -43.85
CA ASN A 524 -41.60 46.46 -42.81
C ASN A 524 -40.97 46.12 -41.44
N VAL A 525 -41.79 46.18 -40.39
CA VAL A 525 -41.36 45.95 -38.98
C VAL A 525 -40.76 44.56 -38.73
N ASP A 526 -41.17 43.55 -39.48
CA ASP A 526 -40.71 42.15 -39.37
C ASP A 526 -39.47 41.87 -40.25
N GLY A 527 -38.90 42.90 -40.87
CA GLY A 527 -37.76 42.77 -41.79
C GLY A 527 -38.15 42.28 -43.19
N THR A 528 -39.44 42.06 -43.48
CA THR A 528 -39.89 41.78 -44.86
C THR A 528 -39.83 43.04 -45.72
N VAL A 529 -39.74 42.90 -47.04
CA VAL A 529 -39.64 44.06 -47.95
C VAL A 529 -40.91 44.91 -47.97
N ASP A 530 -40.76 46.24 -47.94
CA ASP A 530 -41.82 47.19 -48.28
C ASP A 530 -41.74 47.50 -49.78
N LEU A 531 -42.46 46.72 -50.59
CA LEU A 531 -42.40 46.75 -52.06
C LEU A 531 -42.64 48.12 -52.70
N ASN A 532 -43.36 49.02 -52.02
CA ASN A 532 -43.63 50.35 -52.56
C ASN A 532 -42.53 51.36 -52.21
N ASN A 533 -41.60 50.99 -51.33
CA ASN A 533 -40.67 51.90 -50.69
C ASN A 533 -39.25 51.32 -50.61
N THR A 534 -38.70 50.87 -51.74
CA THR A 534 -37.31 50.41 -51.84
C THR A 534 -36.44 51.30 -52.71
N CYS A 535 -36.89 52.49 -53.13
CA CYS A 535 -36.18 53.31 -54.10
C CYS A 535 -35.85 52.57 -55.42
N ASP A 536 -36.83 51.82 -55.92
CA ASP A 536 -36.70 50.94 -57.09
C ASP A 536 -35.53 49.95 -56.90
N GLY A 537 -35.54 49.22 -55.78
CA GLY A 537 -34.43 48.32 -55.41
C GLY A 537 -33.12 49.05 -55.13
N PHE A 538 -33.20 50.26 -54.58
CA PHE A 538 -32.13 51.19 -54.29
C PHE A 538 -31.29 51.60 -55.51
N THR A 539 -31.97 51.80 -56.64
CA THR A 539 -31.37 52.25 -57.90
C THR A 539 -31.90 53.61 -58.38
N SER A 540 -32.88 54.19 -57.67
CA SER A 540 -33.48 55.48 -58.03
C SER A 540 -33.18 56.56 -56.99
N ASN A 541 -32.90 57.77 -57.49
CA ASN A 541 -32.84 59.01 -56.70
C ASN A 541 -33.93 60.01 -57.14
N GLN A 542 -35.00 59.55 -57.78
CA GLN A 542 -36.10 60.43 -58.18
C GLN A 542 -36.91 60.89 -56.96
N ILE A 543 -37.38 62.13 -56.98
CA ILE A 543 -38.17 62.69 -55.88
C ILE A 543 -39.55 62.01 -55.72
N THR A 544 -40.04 61.38 -56.79
CA THR A 544 -41.32 60.66 -56.84
C THR A 544 -41.25 59.26 -56.28
N ASP A 545 -40.05 58.70 -56.20
CA ASP A 545 -39.82 57.37 -55.68
C ASP A 545 -39.55 57.49 -54.18
N THR A 546 -39.98 56.49 -53.42
CA THR A 546 -39.88 56.50 -51.96
C THR A 546 -39.09 55.30 -51.45
N GLY A 547 -38.43 55.49 -50.31
CA GLY A 547 -37.67 54.48 -49.58
C GLY A 547 -38.10 54.45 -48.12
N SER A 548 -38.37 53.25 -47.61
CA SER A 548 -38.74 53.03 -46.22
C SER A 548 -37.50 53.11 -45.35
N VAL A 549 -37.65 53.80 -44.22
CA VAL A 549 -36.56 54.15 -43.32
C VAL A 549 -36.89 53.79 -41.88
N GLY A 550 -35.86 53.37 -41.16
CA GLY A 550 -35.87 53.26 -39.71
C GLY A 550 -35.23 54.49 -39.03
N ARG A 551 -35.34 54.58 -37.71
CA ARG A 551 -34.79 55.66 -36.88
C ARG A 551 -33.62 55.19 -36.02
N ILE A 552 -32.56 55.99 -35.96
CA ILE A 552 -31.41 55.72 -35.08
C ILE A 552 -31.63 56.21 -33.64
N ASP A 553 -32.57 57.14 -33.48
CA ASP A 553 -33.01 57.74 -32.24
C ASP A 553 -34.41 57.22 -31.90
N LEU A 554 -34.51 55.92 -31.61
CA LEU A 554 -35.76 55.25 -31.20
C LEU A 554 -36.68 56.21 -30.43
N ASN A 555 -37.87 56.41 -31.00
CA ASN A 555 -38.92 57.21 -30.40
C ASN A 555 -39.89 56.27 -29.64
N THR A 556 -41.05 56.79 -29.21
CA THR A 556 -42.09 56.11 -28.42
C THR A 556 -42.49 54.69 -28.85
N ASN A 557 -42.22 54.23 -30.08
CA ASN A 557 -42.53 52.89 -30.56
C ASN A 557 -41.25 52.06 -30.83
N PRO A 558 -41.09 50.87 -30.22
CA PRO A 558 -39.90 50.03 -30.38
C PRO A 558 -39.65 49.54 -31.82
N ASN A 559 -40.65 49.60 -32.70
CA ASN A 559 -40.53 49.14 -34.10
C ASN A 559 -40.01 50.21 -35.07
N ASP A 560 -39.98 51.48 -34.65
CA ASP A 560 -39.56 52.59 -35.51
C ASP A 560 -38.06 52.54 -35.83
N TRP A 561 -37.30 51.68 -35.14
CA TRP A 561 -35.89 51.46 -35.47
C TRP A 561 -35.69 50.91 -36.88
N ILE A 562 -36.66 50.19 -37.47
CA ILE A 562 -36.54 49.58 -38.81
C ILE A 562 -37.59 50.09 -39.80
N ALA A 563 -38.79 50.47 -39.34
CA ALA A 563 -39.89 50.90 -40.21
C ALA A 563 -40.70 52.05 -39.57
N ASP A 564 -40.16 53.28 -39.65
CA ASP A 564 -40.76 54.50 -39.09
C ASP A 564 -41.56 55.29 -40.14
N ALA A 565 -40.94 55.58 -41.28
CA ALA A 565 -41.49 56.47 -42.29
C ALA A 565 -40.98 56.11 -43.70
N SER A 566 -41.42 56.88 -44.70
CA SER A 566 -40.90 56.84 -46.06
C SER A 566 -40.30 58.20 -46.44
N LEU A 567 -39.14 58.20 -47.10
CA LEU A 567 -38.48 59.38 -47.63
C LEU A 567 -38.47 59.36 -49.16
N SER A 568 -38.50 60.53 -49.80
CA SER A 568 -38.16 60.63 -51.22
C SER A 568 -36.73 60.16 -51.45
N CYS A 569 -36.49 59.38 -52.50
CA CYS A 569 -35.21 58.70 -52.73
C CYS A 569 -34.05 59.64 -53.07
N ASN A 570 -34.29 60.91 -53.35
CA ASN A 570 -33.24 61.94 -53.41
C ASN A 570 -32.75 62.42 -52.03
N THR A 571 -33.37 61.95 -50.94
CA THR A 571 -33.04 62.36 -49.57
C THR A 571 -31.87 61.55 -49.05
N GLN A 572 -30.91 62.24 -48.42
CA GLN A 572 -29.77 61.60 -47.77
C GLN A 572 -30.20 60.95 -46.45
N ALA A 573 -29.95 59.66 -46.30
CA ALA A 573 -30.16 58.92 -45.06
C ALA A 573 -28.99 57.95 -44.81
N ARG A 574 -28.91 57.39 -43.61
CA ARG A 574 -27.83 56.46 -43.25
C ARG A 574 -28.04 55.09 -43.89
N TYR A 575 -26.95 54.38 -44.14
CA TYR A 575 -26.93 52.98 -44.52
C TYR A 575 -26.29 52.17 -43.40
N LEU A 576 -27.04 51.17 -42.94
CA LEU A 576 -26.55 50.20 -41.96
C LEU A 576 -26.06 48.95 -42.67
N CYS A 577 -25.11 48.28 -42.04
CA CYS A 577 -24.43 47.12 -42.56
C CYS A 577 -24.21 46.12 -41.43
N ILE A 578 -24.14 44.84 -41.77
CA ILE A 578 -23.76 43.77 -40.85
C ILE A 578 -22.44 43.13 -41.27
N THR A 579 -21.66 42.70 -40.29
CA THR A 579 -20.48 41.84 -40.53
C THR A 579 -20.43 40.68 -39.54
N PHE A 580 -20.08 39.50 -40.05
CA PHE A 580 -20.11 38.21 -39.35
C PHE A 580 -19.22 37.19 -40.09
N ASP A 581 -18.97 36.03 -39.48
CA ASP A 581 -18.11 34.97 -40.03
C ASP A 581 -18.83 33.92 -40.90
#